data_AF-Q12MS4-F1
#
_entry.id   AF-Q12MS4-F1
#
_cell.length_a   1.000
_cell.length_b   1.000
_cell.length_c   1.000
_cell.angle_alpha   90.00
_cell.angle_beta   90.00
_cell.angle_gamma   90.00
#
_symmetry.space_group_name_H-M   'P 1'
#
loop_
_entity.id
_entity.type
_entity.pdbx_description
1 polymer ?
#
loop_
_entity_poly.entity_id
_entity_poly.type
_entity_poly.pdbx_seq_one_letter_code
_entity_poly.pdbx_strand_id
1 'polypeptide(L)'
;MPNTQCSKHTSLIHQAAILLIGLTCLTTAISYFPLDALADYTVLANNGVRMLSIALILLMTMIKGMQIVDVFMEMRTAPRAFRLFTLSYPVIIPVLLTAILYL
;
A
#
# COMPACT_ATOMS: atom_id res chain seq x y z
N MET A 1 -20.41 7.13 31.42
CA MET A 1 -20.62 7.77 30.09
C MET A 1 -19.83 7.00 29.03
N PRO A 2 -20.42 5.99 28.36
CA PRO A 2 -19.72 5.10 27.42
C PRO A 2 -19.69 5.53 25.94
N ASN A 3 -20.24 6.70 25.58
CA ASN A 3 -20.64 7.01 24.20
C ASN A 3 -19.51 7.60 23.32
N THR A 4 -18.37 8.01 23.90
CA THR A 4 -17.30 8.74 23.19
C THR A 4 -16.27 7.83 22.50
N GLN A 5 -16.10 6.60 22.96
CA GLN A 5 -15.16 5.64 22.34
C GLN A 5 -15.67 5.12 20.98
N CYS A 6 -17.00 4.96 20.85
CA CYS A 6 -17.64 4.49 19.62
C CYS A 6 -17.57 5.52 18.48
N SER A 7 -17.78 6.80 18.79
CA SER A 7 -17.73 7.90 17.80
C SER A 7 -16.31 8.16 17.24
N LYS A 8 -15.28 7.98 18.07
CA LYS A 8 -13.88 8.18 17.66
C LYS A 8 -13.38 7.07 16.74
N HIS A 9 -13.93 5.86 16.89
CA HIS A 9 -13.57 4.69 16.10
C HIS A 9 -14.07 4.79 14.65
N THR A 10 -15.32 5.20 14.45
CA THR A 10 -15.91 5.39 13.12
C THR A 10 -15.23 6.52 12.34
N SER A 11 -14.79 7.59 13.02
CA SER A 11 -13.99 8.67 12.43
C SER A 11 -12.64 8.19 11.88
N LEU A 12 -11.95 7.27 12.59
CA LEU A 12 -10.67 6.71 12.18
C LEU A 12 -10.78 5.83 10.93
N ILE A 13 -11.82 5.00 10.89
CA ILE A 13 -12.13 4.16 9.71
C ILE A 13 -12.42 5.05 8.50
N HIS A 14 -13.18 6.13 8.68
CA HIS A 14 -13.52 7.03 7.59
C HIS A 14 -12.29 7.73 7.00
N GLN A 15 -11.38 8.21 7.85
CA GLN A 15 -10.11 8.80 7.40
C GLN A 15 -9.23 7.78 6.66
N ALA A 16 -9.15 6.55 7.15
CA ALA A 16 -8.39 5.50 6.48
C ALA A 16 -8.99 5.14 5.11
N ALA A 17 -10.31 5.08 4.99
CA ALA A 17 -10.99 4.84 3.72
C ALA A 17 -10.67 5.91 2.68
N ILE A 18 -10.72 7.19 3.06
CA ILE A 18 -10.36 8.31 2.17
C ILE A 18 -8.92 8.18 1.71
N LEU A 19 -7.99 7.89 2.63
CA LEU A 19 -6.57 7.72 2.31
C LEU A 19 -6.37 6.55 1.35
N LEU A 20 -7.07 5.44 1.56
CA LEU A 20 -6.97 4.24 0.72
C LEU A 20 -7.49 4.47 -0.70
N ILE A 21 -8.60 5.20 -0.84
CA ILE A 21 -9.12 5.62 -2.14
C ILE A 21 -8.12 6.55 -2.82
N GLY A 22 -7.60 7.55 -2.10
CA GLY A 22 -6.59 8.48 -2.62
C GLY A 22 -5.32 7.77 -3.08
N LEU A 23 -4.84 6.80 -2.30
CA LEU A 23 -3.67 5.97 -2.61
C LEU A 23 -3.91 5.10 -3.85
N THR A 24 -5.11 4.55 -3.99
CA THR A 24 -5.49 3.73 -5.15
C THR A 24 -5.55 4.59 -6.42
N CYS A 25 -6.21 5.75 -6.37
CA CYS A 25 -6.24 6.70 -7.48
C CYS A 25 -4.85 7.20 -7.87
N LEU A 26 -3.97 7.45 -6.89
CA LEU A 26 -2.59 7.86 -7.17
C LEU A 26 -1.82 6.74 -7.87
N THR A 27 -1.96 5.49 -7.42
CA THR A 27 -1.28 4.35 -8.06
C THR A 27 -1.74 4.12 -9.50
N THR A 28 -3.03 4.23 -9.79
CA THR A 28 -3.55 4.06 -11.14
C THR A 28 -3.15 5.24 -12.03
N ALA A 29 -3.09 6.46 -11.48
CA ALA A 29 -2.59 7.63 -12.21
C ALA A 29 -1.11 7.47 -12.61
N ILE A 30 -0.25 7.02 -11.70
CA ILE A 30 1.18 6.74 -11.99
C ILE A 30 1.32 5.61 -13.01
N SER A 31 0.46 4.58 -12.93
CA SER A 31 0.48 3.48 -13.89
C SER A 31 0.03 3.90 -15.29
N TYR A 32 -0.92 4.84 -15.41
CA TYR A 32 -1.46 5.31 -16.69
C TYR A 32 -0.63 6.44 -17.29
N PHE A 33 0.01 7.26 -16.46
CA PHE A 33 0.93 8.31 -16.86
C PHE A 33 2.37 7.83 -16.61
N PRO A 34 2.98 7.07 -17.55
CA PRO A 34 4.32 6.56 -17.35
C PRO A 34 5.28 7.73 -17.12
N LEU A 35 6.06 7.68 -16.03
CA LEU A 35 7.13 8.65 -15.74
C LEU A 35 8.12 8.79 -16.91
N ASP A 36 8.19 7.77 -17.76
CA ASP A 36 8.94 7.72 -19.02
C ASP A 36 8.54 8.84 -20.00
N ALA A 37 7.31 9.37 -19.91
CA ALA A 37 6.85 10.49 -20.73
C ALA A 37 7.42 11.85 -20.29
N LEU A 38 7.96 11.96 -19.08
CA LEU A 38 8.60 13.17 -18.52
C LEU A 38 10.14 13.09 -18.56
N ALA A 39 10.70 11.88 -18.68
CA ALA A 39 12.14 11.66 -18.70
C ALA A 39 12.66 11.71 -20.14
N ASP A 40 13.50 12.70 -20.42
CA ASP A 40 14.18 12.88 -21.70
C ASP A 40 14.88 11.59 -22.18
N TYR A 41 14.75 11.33 -23.48
CA TYR A 41 14.93 10.03 -24.17
C TYR A 41 16.39 9.51 -24.16
N THR A 42 16.87 9.04 -23.01
CA THR A 42 18.09 8.21 -22.96
C THR A 42 17.74 6.81 -22.48
N VAL A 43 18.13 5.79 -23.25
CA VAL A 43 17.77 4.38 -23.03
C VAL A 43 18.23 3.86 -21.67
N LEU A 44 19.33 4.39 -21.13
CA LEU A 44 19.82 4.06 -19.79
C LEU A 44 19.00 4.72 -18.67
N ALA A 45 18.51 5.96 -18.89
CA ALA A 45 17.57 6.60 -17.96
C ALA A 45 16.20 5.88 -17.98
N ASN A 46 15.76 5.41 -19.15
CA ASN A 46 14.48 4.74 -19.33
C ASN A 46 14.37 3.47 -18.45
N ASN A 47 15.41 2.62 -18.41
CA ASN A 47 15.40 1.43 -17.54
C ASN A 47 15.34 1.78 -16.05
N GLY A 48 16.08 2.81 -15.61
CA GLY A 48 16.06 3.26 -14.22
C GLY A 48 14.70 3.84 -13.81
N VAL A 49 14.09 4.66 -14.68
CA VAL A 49 12.77 5.28 -14.45
C VAL A 49 11.65 4.23 -14.43
N ARG A 50 11.72 3.22 -15.31
CA ARG A 50 10.77 2.08 -15.32
C ARG A 50 10.89 1.23 -14.05
N MET A 51 12.11 0.93 -13.61
CA MET A 51 12.32 0.20 -12.35
C MET A 51 11.84 1.01 -11.15
N LEU A 52 12.05 2.33 -11.15
CA LEU A 52 11.57 3.24 -10.11
C LEU A 52 10.04 3.30 -10.08
N SER A 53 9.36 3.40 -11.22
CA SER A 53 7.90 3.45 -11.29
C SER A 53 7.28 2.13 -10.81
N ILE A 54 7.83 0.99 -11.20
CA ILE A 54 7.42 -0.33 -10.70
C ILE A 54 7.64 -0.43 -9.19
N ALA A 55 8.80 -0.01 -8.69
CA ALA A 55 9.11 -0.02 -7.26
C ALA A 55 8.15 0.88 -6.45
N LEU A 56 7.80 2.06 -6.98
CA LEU A 56 6.84 2.97 -6.35
C LEU A 56 5.43 2.38 -6.32
N ILE A 57 4.97 1.76 -7.41
CA ILE A 57 3.68 1.08 -7.45
C ILE A 57 3.66 -0.06 -6.43
N LEU A 58 4.71 -0.89 -6.39
CA LEU A 58 4.84 -1.96 -5.41
C LEU A 58 4.81 -1.43 -3.97
N LEU A 59 5.59 -0.39 -3.66
CA LEU A 59 5.61 0.23 -2.34
C LEU A 59 4.22 0.74 -1.93
N MET A 60 3.53 1.45 -2.82
CA MET A 60 2.17 1.95 -2.56
C MET A 60 1.17 0.81 -2.37
N THR A 61 1.31 -0.29 -3.12
CA THR A 61 0.47 -1.49 -2.95
C THR A 61 0.71 -2.20 -1.62
N MET A 62 1.94 -2.16 -1.08
CA MET A 62 2.23 -2.68 0.25
C MET A 62 1.65 -1.79 1.35
N ILE A 63 1.78 -0.47 1.21
CA ILE A 63 1.26 0.51 2.19
C ILE A 63 -0.26 0.37 2.33
N LYS A 64 -1.01 0.30 1.23
CA LYS A 64 -2.46 0.07 1.29
C LYS A 64 -2.80 -1.28 1.93
N GLY A 65 -2.02 -2.33 1.66
CA GLY A 65 -2.22 -3.64 2.26
C GLY A 65 -2.03 -3.64 3.78
N MET A 66 -0.99 -2.97 4.27
CA MET A 66 -0.79 -2.76 5.71
C MET A 66 -1.91 -1.93 6.34
N GLN A 67 -2.37 -0.88 5.66
CA GLN A 67 -3.46 -0.03 6.14
C GLN A 67 -4.82 -0.76 6.23
N ILE A 68 -5.13 -1.63 5.25
CA ILE A 68 -6.33 -2.49 5.28
C ILE A 68 -6.30 -3.37 6.53
N VAL A 69 -5.18 -4.07 6.71
CA VAL A 69 -5.00 -5.02 7.80
C VAL A 69 -5.04 -4.30 9.16
N ASP A 70 -4.40 -3.15 9.30
CA ASP A 70 -4.34 -2.43 10.58
C ASP A 70 -5.67 -1.73 10.94
N VAL A 71 -6.31 -1.04 10.00
CA VAL A 71 -7.50 -0.22 10.28
C VAL A 71 -8.82 -0.96 10.07
N PHE A 72 -8.96 -1.73 9.00
CA PHE A 72 -10.24 -2.36 8.65
C PHE A 72 -10.42 -3.73 9.28
N MET A 73 -9.33 -4.42 9.60
CA MET A 73 -9.40 -5.72 10.26
C MET A 73 -9.51 -5.60 11.80
N GLU A 74 -9.69 -4.38 12.32
CA GLU A 74 -9.87 -4.05 13.75
C GLU A 74 -8.93 -4.82 14.70
N MET A 75 -7.67 -5.05 14.30
CA MET A 75 -6.72 -5.87 15.07
C MET A 75 -6.24 -5.23 16.39
N ARG A 76 -6.87 -4.15 16.84
CA ARG A 76 -6.60 -3.49 18.12
C ARG A 76 -6.88 -4.40 19.31
N THR A 77 -7.84 -5.31 19.18
CA THR A 77 -8.24 -6.28 20.21
C THR A 77 -7.50 -7.62 20.09
N ALA A 78 -6.69 -7.82 19.05
CA ALA A 78 -6.00 -9.08 18.81
C ALA A 78 -4.68 -9.19 19.61
N PRO A 79 -4.27 -10.41 20.03
CA PRO A 79 -2.98 -10.64 20.67
C PRO A 79 -1.83 -10.20 19.76
N ARG A 80 -0.78 -9.60 20.34
CA ARG A 80 0.34 -8.98 19.59
C ARG A 80 0.98 -9.90 18.53
N ALA A 81 1.05 -11.21 18.79
CA ALA A 81 1.60 -12.19 17.87
C ALA A 81 0.77 -12.32 16.57
N PHE A 82 -0.56 -12.36 16.67
CA PHE A 82 -1.44 -12.42 15.51
C PHE A 82 -1.42 -11.10 14.73
N ARG A 83 -1.36 -9.96 15.43
CA ARG A 83 -1.24 -8.66 14.77
C ARG A 83 0.00 -8.57 13.89
N LEU A 84 1.14 -9.08 14.38
CA LEU A 84 2.40 -9.08 13.63
C LEU A 84 2.34 -10.04 12.43
N PHE A 85 1.75 -11.22 12.61
CA PHE A 85 1.57 -12.20 11.55
C PHE A 85 0.74 -11.63 10.39
N THR A 86 -0.41 -11.03 10.69
CA THR A 86 -1.28 -10.45 9.65
C THR A 86 -0.64 -9.23 8.99
N LEU A 87 0.11 -8.40 9.73
CA LEU A 87 0.81 -7.25 9.16
C LEU A 87 1.97 -7.66 8.23
N SER A 88 2.55 -8.84 8.45
CA SER A 88 3.64 -9.36 7.60
C SER A 88 3.16 -9.84 6.23
N TYR A 89 1.92 -10.33 6.13
CA TYR A 89 1.36 -10.90 4.91
C TYR A 89 1.33 -9.94 3.69
N PRO A 90 0.89 -8.67 3.84
CA PRO A 90 0.96 -7.65 2.78
C PRO A 90 2.35 -7.42 2.19
N VAL A 91 3.41 -7.78 2.92
CA VAL A 91 4.81 -7.64 2.49
C VAL A 91 5.33 -8.96 1.92
N ILE A 92 5.07 -10.07 2.62
CA ILE A 92 5.56 -11.40 2.24
C ILE A 92 5.05 -11.81 0.87
N ILE A 93 3.76 -11.61 0.56
CA ILE A 93 3.20 -12.00 -0.74
C ILE A 93 3.90 -11.36 -1.92
N PRO A 94 3.97 -10.01 -2.04
CA PRO A 94 4.59 -9.38 -3.20
C PRO A 94 6.10 -9.70 -3.29
N VAL A 95 6.79 -9.89 -2.15
CA VAL A 95 8.19 -10.33 -2.14
C VAL A 95 8.32 -11.75 -2.68
N LEU A 96 7.50 -12.69 -2.19
CA LEU A 96 7.50 -14.08 -2.65
C LEU A 96 7.16 -14.17 -4.14
N LEU A 97 6.19 -13.38 -4.60
CA LEU A 97 5.77 -13.34 -5.99
C LEU A 97 6.86 -12.77 -6.90
N THR A 98 7.59 -11.76 -6.42
CA THR A 98 8.78 -11.24 -7.12
C THR A 98 9.86 -12.31 -7.20
N ALA A 99 10.12 -13.02 -6.11
CA ALA A 99 11.10 -14.11 -6.08
C ALA A 99 10.74 -15.23 -7.06
N ILE A 100 9.49 -15.71 -7.06
CA ILE A 100 9.05 -16.80 -7.96
C ILE A 100 9.09 -16.37 -9.44
N LEU A 101 8.80 -15.10 -9.74
CA LEU A 101 8.70 -14.63 -11.12
C LEU A 101 10.07 -14.25 -11.73
N TYR A 102 11.04 -13.84 -10.90
CA TYR A 102 12.33 -13.30 -11.37
C TYR A 102 13.57 -14.13 -10.96
N LEU A 103 13.44 -15.11 -10.05
CA LEU A 103 14.52 -16.03 -9.64
C LEU A 103 14.31 -17.41 -10.27
#